data_AF-A0A382N3W9-F1
#
_entry.id   AF-A0A382N3W9-F1
#
_cell.length_a   1.000
_cell.length_b   1.000
_cell.length_c   1.000
_cell.angle_alpha   90.00
_cell.angle_beta   90.00
_cell.angle_gamma   90.00
#
_symmetry.space_group_name_H-M   'P 1'
#
loop_
_entity.id
_entity.type
_entity.pdbx_description
1 polymer ?
#
loop_
_entity_poly.entity_id
_entity_poly.type
_entity_poly.pdbx_seq_one_letter_code
_entity_poly.pdbx_strand_id
1 'polypeptide(L)'
;ADVWLIKTDDDGNSSSWTYGGSESDYGYSVQQTSDDGYIITGFTESSGNGGADFWLIKTNSSGVLTWSKTFGGSENDYGHSVQQTSDAGYIITGNTSSYGSGNSDLWLVKVNFRGDSTWTKTYGGSESDYGYSVQQTSDDGYIITGSTGSYGNGEADVWLIKTDANGDSSWTQTFGGSESEHGLAVQQTSDGGYIIGGGTYSSGSGERDVWLIKTNSSGVLIWSETFGGSESDLGRSVQQTSDGGYIITGQTNSYGNGGEDVWLIKTDANGNLYSPSSPLWYVATTGSDATGDGSEGNPFATIQTAINVSNDGDSVLVAAGTYVENINIDKNIAVLGEDRETTIIDGDSSGSVVTFSNSVNETALLSGFTITN
;
A
#
# COMPACT_ATOMS: atom_id res chain seq x y z
N ALA A 1 14.84 19.50 13.37
CA ALA A 1 14.21 18.16 13.45
C ALA A 1 15.17 17.23 12.74
N ASP A 2 15.35 16.00 13.19
CA ASP A 2 16.40 15.13 12.66
C ASP A 2 15.79 13.88 12.01
N VAL A 3 16.51 13.25 11.09
CA VAL A 3 16.14 11.97 10.50
C VAL A 3 16.40 10.85 11.49
N TRP A 4 15.39 10.03 11.78
CA TRP A 4 15.52 8.84 12.61
C TRP A 4 15.50 7.58 11.73
N LEU A 5 16.52 6.73 11.89
CA LEU A 5 16.47 5.33 11.44
C LEU A 5 16.14 4.47 12.65
N ILE A 6 15.04 3.74 12.59
CA ILE A 6 14.64 2.78 13.63
C ILE A 6 14.62 1.39 13.00
N LYS A 7 15.30 0.45 13.65
CA LYS A 7 15.28 -0.97 13.29
C LYS A 7 14.68 -1.75 14.45
N THR A 8 13.69 -2.59 14.17
CA THR A 8 13.10 -3.52 15.12
C THR A 8 13.45 -4.96 14.76
N ASP A 9 13.58 -5.82 15.77
CA ASP A 9 13.61 -7.28 15.58
C ASP A 9 12.20 -7.88 15.69
N ASP A 10 12.10 -9.20 15.49
CA ASP A 10 10.83 -9.94 15.53
C ASP A 10 10.20 -9.96 16.94
N ASP A 11 10.99 -9.68 17.99
CA ASP A 11 10.54 -9.57 19.37
C ASP A 11 10.10 -8.14 19.74
N GLY A 12 10.22 -7.19 18.80
CA GLY A 12 9.86 -5.78 18.98
C GLY A 12 10.93 -4.93 19.67
N ASN A 13 12.14 -5.45 19.90
CA ASN A 13 13.25 -4.64 20.41
C ASN A 13 13.73 -3.69 19.32
N SER A 14 14.01 -2.44 19.69
CA SER A 14 14.43 -1.42 18.74
C SER A 14 15.86 -0.91 18.96
N SER A 15 16.52 -0.57 17.85
CA SER A 15 17.73 0.25 17.81
C SER A 15 17.45 1.48 16.96
N SER A 16 17.98 2.63 17.37
CA SER A 16 17.73 3.89 16.67
C SER A 16 19.00 4.71 16.45
N TRP A 17 19.07 5.38 15.31
CA TRP A 17 20.13 6.31 14.95
C TRP A 17 19.52 7.61 14.44
N THR A 18 20.19 8.73 14.68
CA THR A 18 19.78 10.04 14.19
C THR A 18 20.80 10.63 13.24
N TYR A 19 20.31 11.32 12.22
CA TYR A 19 21.11 12.06 11.25
C TYR A 19 20.46 13.43 11.05
N GLY A 20 21.24 14.49 11.19
CA GLY A 20 20.76 15.86 11.02
C GLY A 20 21.79 16.87 11.50
N GLY A 21 21.42 18.13 11.44
CA GLY A 21 22.22 19.26 11.89
C GLY A 21 21.43 20.20 12.79
N SER A 22 21.68 21.51 12.66
CA SER A 22 21.05 22.53 13.50
C SER A 22 19.67 22.96 13.00
N GLU A 23 19.28 22.58 11.79
CA GLU A 23 18.05 23.03 11.12
C GLU A 23 17.06 21.87 10.95
N SER A 24 16.16 21.95 9.97
CA SER A 24 15.17 20.91 9.73
C SER A 24 15.71 19.84 8.78
N ASP A 25 15.62 18.59 9.20
CA ASP A 25 15.99 17.41 8.44
C ASP A 25 14.88 16.37 8.59
N TYR A 26 14.36 15.87 7.47
CA TYR A 26 13.28 14.88 7.45
C TYR A 26 13.61 13.73 6.52
N GLY A 27 13.23 12.53 6.92
CA GLY A 27 13.37 11.31 6.13
C GLY A 27 12.00 10.85 5.66
N TYR A 28 11.87 10.56 4.37
CA TYR A 28 10.60 10.16 3.76
C TYR A 28 10.59 8.71 3.29
N SER A 29 11.75 8.15 2.94
CA SER A 29 11.84 6.75 2.51
C SER A 29 13.16 6.13 2.92
N VAL A 30 13.11 4.85 3.26
CA VAL A 30 14.26 4.02 3.61
C VAL A 30 14.15 2.67 2.92
N GLN A 31 15.28 2.13 2.48
CA GLN A 31 15.37 0.77 1.98
C GLN A 31 16.63 0.09 2.54
N GLN A 32 16.48 -1.16 3.00
CA GLN A 32 17.65 -2.00 3.25
C GLN A 32 18.30 -2.38 1.91
N THR A 33 19.62 -2.25 1.84
CA THR A 33 20.41 -2.50 0.64
C THR A 33 21.05 -3.89 0.68
N SER A 34 21.49 -4.40 -0.48
CA SER A 34 22.08 -5.73 -0.64
C SER A 34 23.37 -6.00 0.15
N ASP A 35 23.99 -4.95 0.69
CA ASP A 35 25.12 -5.01 1.62
C ASP A 35 24.69 -4.98 3.11
N ASP A 36 23.42 -5.28 3.37
CA ASP A 36 22.71 -5.21 4.66
C ASP A 36 22.63 -3.81 5.29
N GLY A 37 23.17 -2.78 4.65
CA GLY A 37 23.04 -1.39 5.07
C GLY A 37 21.68 -0.78 4.71
N TYR A 38 21.57 0.54 4.87
CA TYR A 38 20.32 1.26 4.57
C TYR A 38 20.58 2.50 3.73
N ILE A 39 19.75 2.73 2.72
CA ILE A 39 19.68 3.97 1.97
C ILE A 39 18.42 4.74 2.40
N ILE A 40 18.56 6.02 2.72
CA ILE A 40 17.47 6.88 3.21
C ILE A 40 17.45 8.13 2.36
N THR A 41 16.26 8.57 1.95
CA THR A 41 16.04 9.86 1.28
C THR A 41 15.10 10.76 2.07
N GLY A 42 15.23 12.06 1.85
CA GLY A 42 14.37 13.09 2.40
C GLY A 42 14.88 14.48 2.01
N PHE A 43 14.92 15.41 2.97
CA PHE A 43 15.54 16.72 2.79
C PHE A 43 16.33 17.16 4.01
N THR A 44 17.22 18.12 3.80
CA THR A 44 18.02 18.79 4.84
C THR A 44 18.05 20.29 4.57
N GLU A 45 17.77 21.10 5.59
CA GLU A 45 18.08 22.54 5.62
C GLU A 45 19.43 22.79 6.29
N SER A 46 19.98 21.77 6.96
CA SER A 46 21.24 21.85 7.70
C SER A 46 22.49 21.89 6.81
N SER A 47 22.36 21.54 5.52
CA SER A 47 23.45 21.53 4.56
C SER A 47 22.95 21.66 3.12
N GLY A 48 23.82 22.10 2.21
CA GLY A 48 23.47 22.31 0.81
C GLY A 48 23.58 23.78 0.41
N ASN A 49 22.75 24.24 -0.52
CA ASN A 49 22.93 25.52 -1.20
C ASN A 49 21.68 26.41 -1.25
N GLY A 50 20.93 26.57 -0.16
CA GLY A 50 19.86 27.55 -0.13
C GLY A 50 18.77 27.16 0.84
N GLY A 51 17.59 26.83 0.29
CA GLY A 51 16.49 26.25 1.02
C GLY A 51 16.75 24.79 1.42
N ALA A 52 15.67 24.03 1.56
CA ALA A 52 15.75 22.60 1.78
C ALA A 52 16.38 21.91 0.56
N ASP A 53 17.40 21.07 0.76
CA ASP A 53 18.00 20.27 -0.31
C ASP A 53 17.66 18.79 -0.13
N PHE A 54 17.44 18.08 -1.25
CA PHE A 54 17.20 16.65 -1.23
C PHE A 54 18.44 15.96 -0.64
N TRP A 55 18.23 15.23 0.45
CA TRP A 55 19.26 14.52 1.18
C TRP A 55 19.21 13.01 0.96
N LEU A 56 20.36 12.41 0.64
CA LEU A 56 20.55 10.96 0.52
C LEU A 56 21.60 10.48 1.52
N ILE A 57 21.25 9.49 2.32
CA ILE A 57 22.07 8.95 3.42
C ILE A 57 22.28 7.45 3.20
N LYS A 58 23.54 7.00 3.16
CA LYS A 58 23.87 5.57 3.18
C LYS A 58 24.51 5.18 4.49
N THR A 59 24.03 4.10 5.07
CA THR A 59 24.55 3.51 6.30
C THR A 59 25.05 2.09 6.04
N ASN A 60 25.83 1.56 6.99
CA ASN A 60 26.13 0.13 7.04
C ASN A 60 25.02 -0.62 7.82
N SER A 61 25.16 -1.94 7.93
CA SER A 61 24.16 -2.80 8.60
C SER A 61 23.95 -2.54 10.09
N SER A 62 24.87 -1.80 10.72
CA SER A 62 24.79 -1.36 12.11
C SER A 62 24.25 0.07 12.24
N GLY A 63 23.68 0.64 11.17
CA GLY A 63 23.14 2.00 11.17
C GLY A 63 24.21 3.09 11.30
N VAL A 64 25.48 2.80 11.04
CA VAL A 64 26.52 3.84 11.05
C VAL A 64 26.59 4.50 9.66
N LEU A 65 26.58 5.83 9.63
CA LEU A 65 26.74 6.63 8.42
C LEU A 65 28.02 6.23 7.66
N THR A 66 27.88 5.94 6.37
CA THR A 66 29.01 5.65 5.47
C THR A 66 29.29 6.84 4.55
N TRP A 67 28.24 7.44 4.00
CA TRP A 67 28.29 8.68 3.23
C TRP A 67 26.91 9.32 3.22
N SER A 68 26.89 10.63 2.97
CA SER A 68 25.67 11.36 2.65
C SER A 68 25.93 12.35 1.51
N LYS A 69 24.89 12.67 0.75
CA LYS A 69 24.93 13.59 -0.39
C LYS A 69 23.71 14.49 -0.37
N THR A 70 23.89 15.74 -0.75
CA THR A 70 22.79 16.67 -1.01
C THR A 70 22.69 16.94 -2.51
N PHE A 71 21.46 17.10 -2.97
CA PHE A 71 21.12 17.42 -4.34
C PHE A 71 20.08 18.54 -4.33
N GLY A 72 20.32 19.59 -5.11
CA GLY A 72 19.40 20.72 -5.18
C GLY A 72 20.12 21.99 -5.61
N GLY A 73 19.44 23.12 -5.48
CA GLY A 73 19.91 24.45 -5.87
C GLY A 73 19.62 25.48 -4.80
N SER A 74 19.26 26.70 -5.21
CA SER A 74 18.97 27.79 -4.25
C SER A 74 17.59 27.73 -3.63
N GLU A 75 16.69 26.92 -4.18
CA GLU A 75 15.30 26.78 -3.73
C GLU A 75 15.10 25.45 -3.00
N ASN A 76 13.85 25.04 -2.79
CA ASN A 76 13.55 23.83 -2.05
C ASN A 76 13.49 22.59 -2.97
N ASP A 77 14.13 21.52 -2.53
CA ASP A 77 14.28 20.26 -3.24
C ASP A 77 14.08 19.10 -2.25
N TYR A 78 13.24 18.13 -2.60
CA TYR A 78 12.82 17.06 -1.68
C TYR A 78 12.94 15.70 -2.36
N GLY A 79 13.52 14.70 -1.69
CA GLY A 79 13.51 13.31 -2.14
C GLY A 79 12.50 12.46 -1.38
N HIS A 80 11.47 11.96 -2.05
CA HIS A 80 10.33 11.27 -1.41
C HIS A 80 10.46 9.75 -1.39
N SER A 81 11.09 9.13 -2.40
CA SER A 81 11.20 7.68 -2.50
C SER A 81 12.52 7.23 -3.12
N VAL A 82 13.18 6.26 -2.49
CA VAL A 82 14.46 5.68 -2.94
C VAL A 82 14.36 4.18 -3.16
N GLN A 83 15.05 3.69 -4.18
CA GLN A 83 15.28 2.26 -4.40
C GLN A 83 16.71 1.99 -4.87
N GLN A 84 17.35 0.97 -4.31
CA GLN A 84 18.57 0.37 -4.86
C GLN A 84 18.24 -0.33 -6.17
N THR A 85 19.04 -0.05 -7.19
CA THR A 85 18.88 -0.59 -8.54
C THR A 85 19.77 -1.82 -8.76
N SER A 86 19.46 -2.60 -9.81
CA SER A 86 20.16 -3.84 -10.19
C SER A 86 21.67 -3.66 -10.43
N ASP A 87 22.10 -2.46 -10.82
CA ASP A 87 23.50 -2.05 -10.97
C ASP A 87 24.20 -1.66 -9.65
N ALA A 88 23.56 -1.92 -8.50
CA ALA A 88 23.96 -1.52 -7.15
C ALA A 88 24.02 0.00 -6.88
N GLY A 89 23.58 0.83 -7.83
CA GLY A 89 23.30 2.25 -7.60
C GLY A 89 21.94 2.46 -6.94
N TYR A 90 21.45 3.70 -6.99
CA TYR A 90 20.16 4.08 -6.41
C TYR A 90 19.40 4.99 -7.36
N ILE A 91 18.09 4.80 -7.45
CA ILE A 91 17.14 5.70 -8.11
C ILE A 91 16.30 6.38 -7.03
N ILE A 92 16.11 7.69 -7.16
CA ILE A 92 15.32 8.48 -6.22
C ILE A 92 14.38 9.37 -7.00
N THR A 93 13.13 9.46 -6.54
CA THR A 93 12.18 10.47 -7.03
C THR A 93 11.76 11.43 -5.92
N GLY A 94 11.30 12.60 -6.34
CA GLY A 94 10.98 13.71 -5.48
C GLY A 94 10.41 14.89 -6.27
N ASN A 95 10.64 16.10 -5.77
CA ASN A 95 10.38 17.34 -6.50
C ASN A 95 11.50 18.35 -6.31
N THR A 96 11.64 19.26 -7.27
CA THR A 96 12.65 20.33 -7.27
C THR A 96 12.02 21.65 -7.67
N SER A 97 12.21 22.68 -6.86
CA SER A 97 11.90 24.07 -7.23
C SER A 97 13.14 24.78 -7.80
N SER A 98 14.32 24.18 -7.69
CA SER A 98 15.57 24.73 -8.22
C SER A 98 15.76 24.50 -9.72
N TYR A 99 15.11 23.49 -10.29
CA TYR A 99 15.26 23.07 -11.68
C TYR A 99 13.90 22.82 -12.32
N GLY A 100 13.84 22.85 -13.66
CA GLY A 100 12.61 22.50 -14.39
C GLY A 100 11.86 23.70 -14.97
N SER A 101 10.57 23.52 -15.22
CA SER A 101 9.72 24.42 -16.01
C SER A 101 8.51 24.94 -15.25
N GLY A 102 8.57 25.11 -13.94
CA GLY A 102 7.43 25.56 -13.15
C GLY A 102 7.83 25.99 -11.75
N ASN A 103 6.87 25.93 -10.83
CA ASN A 103 7.11 26.23 -9.41
C ASN A 103 7.83 25.06 -8.71
N SER A 104 7.50 23.82 -9.08
CA SER A 104 8.20 22.62 -8.62
C SER A 104 7.97 21.51 -9.63
N ASP A 105 9.02 20.87 -10.11
CA ASP A 105 8.91 19.76 -11.06
C ASP A 105 9.25 18.44 -10.38
N LEU A 106 8.66 17.35 -10.87
CA LEU A 106 9.04 16.01 -10.45
C LEU A 106 10.51 15.79 -10.80
N TRP A 107 11.30 15.38 -9.82
CA TRP A 107 12.72 15.13 -10.01
C TRP A 107 13.05 13.65 -9.90
N LEU A 108 13.83 13.15 -10.87
CA LEU A 108 14.34 11.79 -10.87
C LEU A 108 15.87 11.83 -10.93
N VAL A 109 16.50 11.24 -9.91
CA VAL A 109 17.95 11.29 -9.71
C VAL A 109 18.49 9.86 -9.66
N LYS A 110 19.39 9.53 -10.59
CA LYS A 110 20.15 8.28 -10.56
C LYS A 110 21.55 8.53 -10.04
N VAL A 111 21.95 7.76 -9.05
CA VAL A 111 23.30 7.76 -8.49
C VAL A 111 23.94 6.38 -8.60
N ASN A 112 25.28 6.35 -8.54
CA ASN A 112 26.04 5.12 -8.39
C ASN A 112 26.09 4.66 -6.91
N PHE A 113 26.76 3.53 -6.64
CA PHE A 113 26.88 2.97 -5.28
C PHE A 113 27.60 3.88 -4.26
N ARG A 114 28.31 4.92 -4.71
CA ARG A 114 29.00 5.93 -3.89
C ARG A 114 28.16 7.19 -3.67
N GLY A 115 26.94 7.22 -4.21
CA GLY A 115 26.06 8.39 -4.19
C GLY A 115 26.46 9.48 -5.19
N ASP A 116 27.38 9.23 -6.13
CA ASP A 116 27.69 10.23 -7.15
C ASP A 116 26.63 10.18 -8.26
N SER A 117 26.11 11.35 -8.65
CA SER A 117 25.11 11.47 -9.71
C SER A 117 25.64 10.90 -11.02
N THR A 118 24.82 10.04 -11.63
CA THR A 118 25.04 9.53 -12.99
C THR A 118 24.24 10.34 -13.99
N TRP A 119 22.97 10.62 -13.66
CA TRP A 119 22.12 11.54 -14.40
C TRP A 119 20.97 12.04 -13.51
N THR A 120 20.35 13.14 -13.93
CA THR A 120 19.13 13.69 -13.33
C THR A 120 18.16 14.10 -14.43
N LYS A 121 16.86 13.96 -14.20
CA LYS A 121 15.79 14.36 -15.12
C LYS A 121 14.69 15.07 -14.35
N THR A 122 14.16 16.14 -14.92
CA THR A 122 12.94 16.78 -14.42
C THR A 122 11.79 16.46 -15.36
N TYR A 123 10.60 16.30 -14.79
CA TYR A 123 9.36 16.13 -15.52
C TYR A 123 8.34 17.07 -14.90
N GLY A 124 7.74 17.92 -15.72
CA GLY A 124 6.75 18.87 -15.26
C GLY A 124 6.38 19.88 -16.33
N GLY A 125 5.43 20.74 -15.99
CA GLY A 125 4.97 21.86 -16.78
C GLY A 125 4.96 23.15 -15.96
N SER A 126 4.05 24.07 -16.29
CA SER A 126 4.03 25.40 -15.67
C SER A 126 3.59 25.41 -14.19
N GLU A 127 2.94 24.36 -13.72
CA GLU A 127 2.41 24.25 -12.37
C GLU A 127 3.33 23.39 -11.48
N SER A 128 2.82 22.88 -10.36
CA SER A 128 3.62 22.01 -9.47
C SER A 128 3.38 20.53 -9.77
N ASP A 129 4.47 19.78 -9.87
CA ASP A 129 4.51 18.37 -10.18
C ASP A 129 5.42 17.65 -9.16
N TYR A 130 4.93 16.55 -8.59
CA TYR A 130 5.57 15.86 -7.46
C TYR A 130 5.71 14.38 -7.75
N GLY A 131 6.90 13.80 -7.52
CA GLY A 131 7.11 12.35 -7.55
C GLY A 131 7.14 11.78 -6.14
N TYR A 132 6.23 10.87 -5.82
CA TYR A 132 6.10 10.30 -4.47
C TYR A 132 6.66 8.88 -4.36
N SER A 133 6.66 8.10 -5.44
CA SER A 133 7.13 6.72 -5.43
C SER A 133 7.79 6.33 -6.73
N VAL A 134 8.91 5.61 -6.65
CA VAL A 134 9.65 5.06 -7.79
C VAL A 134 9.97 3.59 -7.61
N GLN A 135 9.92 2.84 -8.70
CA GLN A 135 10.38 1.46 -8.76
C GLN A 135 11.10 1.18 -10.09
N GLN A 136 12.25 0.51 -10.04
CA GLN A 136 12.90 -0.10 -11.20
C GLN A 136 12.04 -1.26 -11.70
N THR A 137 11.75 -1.24 -13.00
CA THR A 137 10.93 -2.24 -13.67
C THR A 137 11.79 -3.37 -14.24
N SER A 138 11.17 -4.50 -14.53
CA SER A 138 11.83 -5.71 -15.08
C SER A 138 12.54 -5.53 -16.43
N ASP A 139 12.28 -4.43 -17.12
CA ASP A 139 12.94 -4.02 -18.38
C ASP A 139 14.11 -3.02 -18.14
N ASP A 140 14.61 -2.93 -16.92
CA ASP A 140 15.65 -2.00 -16.44
C ASP A 140 15.28 -0.51 -16.45
N GLY A 141 14.09 -0.15 -16.93
CA GLY A 141 13.56 1.21 -16.79
C GLY A 141 12.99 1.49 -15.41
N TYR A 142 12.22 2.58 -15.29
CA TYR A 142 11.61 2.98 -14.02
C TYR A 142 10.14 3.33 -14.21
N ILE A 143 9.32 2.98 -13.22
CA ILE A 143 7.95 3.48 -13.07
C ILE A 143 7.91 4.44 -11.89
N ILE A 144 7.30 5.61 -12.10
CA ILE A 144 7.17 6.67 -11.11
C ILE A 144 5.69 7.01 -10.99
N THR A 145 5.21 7.21 -9.76
CA THR A 145 3.92 7.85 -9.53
C THR A 145 4.02 9.07 -8.62
N GLY A 146 3.00 9.92 -8.70
CA GLY A 146 3.03 11.25 -8.12
C GLY A 146 1.71 12.00 -8.31
N SER A 147 1.78 13.32 -8.23
CA SER A 147 0.69 14.21 -8.64
C SER A 147 1.19 15.29 -9.59
N THR A 148 0.36 15.70 -10.54
CA THR A 148 0.68 16.75 -11.52
C THR A 148 -0.42 17.80 -11.55
N GLY A 149 -0.08 19.06 -11.31
CA GLY A 149 -0.96 20.20 -11.60
C GLY A 149 -0.83 20.71 -13.03
N SER A 150 0.19 20.24 -13.76
CA SER A 150 0.50 20.69 -15.12
C SER A 150 -0.26 19.94 -16.22
N TYR A 151 -0.75 18.73 -15.92
CA TYR A 151 -1.41 17.84 -16.87
C TYR A 151 -2.67 17.24 -16.26
N GLY A 152 -3.61 16.79 -17.11
CA GLY A 152 -4.82 16.11 -16.65
C GLY A 152 -6.04 17.02 -16.54
N ASN A 153 -7.00 16.63 -15.71
CA ASN A 153 -8.27 17.29 -15.53
C ASN A 153 -8.46 17.66 -14.05
N GLY A 154 -8.25 18.93 -13.70
CA GLY A 154 -8.48 19.38 -12.32
C GLY A 154 -7.32 20.17 -11.77
N GLU A 155 -7.21 20.19 -10.44
CA GLU A 155 -6.18 20.93 -9.71
C GLU A 155 -4.87 20.14 -9.65
N ALA A 156 -4.95 18.83 -9.43
CA ALA A 156 -3.81 17.93 -9.49
C ALA A 156 -4.29 16.51 -9.80
N ASP A 157 -3.73 15.84 -10.80
CA ASP A 157 -4.07 14.45 -11.14
C ASP A 157 -2.99 13.49 -10.66
N VAL A 158 -3.33 12.21 -10.44
CA VAL A 158 -2.31 11.15 -10.32
C VAL A 158 -1.51 11.12 -11.62
N TRP A 159 -0.19 11.21 -11.50
CA TRP A 159 0.71 11.09 -12.64
C TRP A 159 1.44 9.76 -12.59
N LEU A 160 1.47 9.03 -13.70
CA LEU A 160 2.23 7.80 -13.87
C LEU A 160 3.20 7.97 -15.04
N ILE A 161 4.50 7.81 -14.77
CA ILE A 161 5.56 7.99 -15.75
C ILE A 161 6.34 6.69 -15.87
N LYS A 162 6.46 6.16 -17.10
CA LYS A 162 7.40 5.09 -17.43
C LYS A 162 8.58 5.66 -18.17
N THR A 163 9.77 5.28 -17.74
CA THR A 163 11.03 5.66 -18.38
C THR A 163 11.81 4.43 -18.84
N ASP A 164 12.80 4.68 -19.69
CA ASP A 164 13.88 3.74 -19.96
C ASP A 164 14.97 3.80 -18.86
N ALA A 165 16.03 2.99 -18.99
CA ALA A 165 17.13 2.94 -18.03
C ALA A 165 17.95 4.25 -17.94
N ASN A 166 17.83 5.16 -18.91
CA ASN A 166 18.49 6.47 -18.92
C ASN A 166 17.59 7.58 -18.35
N GLY A 167 16.39 7.23 -17.91
CA GLY A 167 15.38 8.20 -17.46
C GLY A 167 14.72 8.95 -18.62
N ASP A 168 14.82 8.49 -19.86
CA ASP A 168 14.05 9.10 -20.95
C ASP A 168 12.62 8.56 -20.90
N SER A 169 11.64 9.48 -20.97
CA SER A 169 10.21 9.11 -20.88
C SER A 169 9.83 8.24 -22.07
N SER A 170 9.29 7.05 -21.76
CA SER A 170 8.68 6.14 -22.73
C SER A 170 7.22 6.49 -22.94
N TRP A 171 6.50 6.76 -21.83
CA TRP A 171 5.13 7.25 -21.84
C TRP A 171 4.77 7.86 -20.49
N THR A 172 3.71 8.67 -20.50
CA THR A 172 3.07 9.20 -19.30
C THR A 172 1.56 8.99 -19.38
N GLN A 173 0.91 8.82 -18.23
CA GLN A 173 -0.54 8.73 -18.09
C GLN A 173 -0.98 9.58 -16.89
N THR A 174 -2.16 10.18 -16.98
CA THR A 174 -2.80 10.89 -15.87
C THR A 174 -4.12 10.22 -15.52
N PHE A 175 -4.42 10.17 -14.22
CA PHE A 175 -5.69 9.68 -13.70
C PHE A 175 -6.22 10.70 -12.69
N GLY A 176 -7.40 11.25 -12.96
CA GLY A 176 -8.00 12.27 -12.12
C GLY A 176 -9.37 12.70 -12.63
N GLY A 177 -10.04 13.52 -11.82
CA GLY A 177 -11.43 13.95 -12.02
C GLY A 177 -11.56 15.45 -12.27
N SER A 178 -12.04 16.20 -11.29
CA SER A 178 -12.08 17.67 -11.34
C SER A 178 -11.44 18.31 -10.12
N GLU A 179 -11.15 17.50 -9.10
CA GLU A 179 -10.52 17.92 -7.85
C GLU A 179 -9.05 17.46 -7.83
N SER A 180 -8.48 17.27 -6.64
CA SER A 180 -7.10 16.81 -6.48
C SER A 180 -7.03 15.28 -6.34
N GLU A 181 -5.98 14.67 -6.88
CA GLU A 181 -5.65 13.26 -6.78
C GLU A 181 -4.13 13.10 -6.57
N HIS A 182 -3.75 12.08 -5.79
CA HIS A 182 -2.34 11.81 -5.49
C HIS A 182 -2.03 10.31 -5.60
N GLY A 183 -1.07 9.94 -6.46
CA GLY A 183 -0.48 8.60 -6.45
C GLY A 183 0.70 8.56 -5.48
N LEU A 184 0.56 7.85 -4.37
CA LEU A 184 1.56 7.84 -3.29
C LEU A 184 2.47 6.61 -3.33
N ALA A 185 2.03 5.52 -3.94
CA ALA A 185 2.80 4.29 -4.08
C ALA A 185 2.52 3.61 -5.41
N VAL A 186 3.57 3.07 -6.05
CA VAL A 186 3.45 2.27 -7.27
C VAL A 186 4.22 0.96 -7.15
N GLN A 187 3.68 -0.09 -7.75
CA GLN A 187 4.39 -1.36 -7.92
C GLN A 187 4.06 -1.98 -9.29
N GLN A 188 5.08 -2.48 -9.99
CA GLN A 188 4.93 -3.37 -11.13
C GLN A 188 4.36 -4.70 -10.65
N THR A 189 3.23 -5.11 -11.25
CA THR A 189 2.54 -6.37 -10.93
C THR A 189 3.10 -7.54 -11.73
N SER A 190 2.86 -8.76 -11.25
CA SER A 190 3.35 -10.01 -11.85
C SER A 190 2.87 -10.26 -13.30
N ASP A 191 1.77 -9.64 -13.70
CA ASP A 191 1.26 -9.63 -15.08
C ASP A 191 1.96 -8.60 -15.99
N GLY A 192 2.96 -7.87 -15.48
CA GLY A 192 3.71 -6.82 -16.18
C GLY A 192 3.03 -5.44 -16.18
N GLY A 193 1.82 -5.32 -15.64
CA GLY A 193 1.14 -4.04 -15.42
C GLY A 193 1.62 -3.32 -14.16
N TYR A 194 0.83 -2.36 -13.68
CA TYR A 194 1.16 -1.59 -12.48
C TYR A 194 -0.07 -1.41 -11.59
N ILE A 195 0.15 -1.44 -10.28
CA ILE A 195 -0.83 -1.06 -9.25
C ILE A 195 -0.36 0.23 -8.58
N ILE A 196 -1.27 1.18 -8.41
CA ILE A 196 -1.03 2.47 -7.77
C ILE A 196 -1.98 2.60 -6.58
N GLY A 197 -1.45 3.01 -5.43
CA GLY A 197 -2.21 3.36 -4.23
C GLY A 197 -2.06 4.85 -3.93
N GLY A 198 -3.12 5.48 -3.48
CA GLY A 198 -3.14 6.92 -3.28
C GLY A 198 -4.42 7.45 -2.66
N GLY A 199 -4.76 8.68 -2.99
CA GLY A 199 -6.00 9.34 -2.57
C GLY A 199 -6.68 10.09 -3.71
N THR A 200 -8.00 10.20 -3.64
CA THR A 200 -8.84 10.95 -4.58
C THR A 200 -9.86 11.81 -3.85
N TYR A 201 -10.05 13.04 -4.32
CA TYR A 201 -11.14 13.91 -3.88
C TYR A 201 -12.33 13.90 -4.85
N SER A 202 -12.11 13.46 -6.10
CA SER A 202 -13.16 13.45 -7.13
C SER A 202 -14.14 12.27 -7.06
N SER A 203 -13.82 11.22 -6.30
CA SER A 203 -14.64 10.00 -6.26
C SER A 203 -14.60 9.35 -4.88
N GLY A 204 -15.68 8.65 -4.50
CA GLY A 204 -15.80 8.05 -3.18
C GLY A 204 -16.98 8.59 -2.37
N SER A 205 -16.89 8.45 -1.05
CA SER A 205 -17.98 8.67 -0.09
C SER A 205 -17.76 9.86 0.85
N GLY A 206 -16.97 10.86 0.50
CA GLY A 206 -16.70 11.94 1.46
C GLY A 206 -15.76 12.99 0.92
N GLU A 207 -14.76 13.35 1.72
CA GLU A 207 -13.70 14.28 1.34
C GLU A 207 -12.66 13.60 0.43
N ARG A 208 -11.71 12.89 1.03
CA ARG A 208 -10.65 12.16 0.30
C ARG A 208 -10.77 10.69 0.64
N ASP A 209 -10.82 9.84 -0.37
CA ASP A 209 -10.83 8.38 -0.17
C ASP A 209 -9.55 7.75 -0.67
N VAL A 210 -9.24 6.54 -0.18
CA VAL A 210 -8.18 5.70 -0.73
C VAL A 210 -8.52 5.39 -2.18
N TRP A 211 -7.57 5.58 -3.09
CA TRP A 211 -7.73 5.21 -4.49
C TRP A 211 -6.72 4.13 -4.90
N LEU A 212 -7.22 3.02 -5.44
CA LEU A 212 -6.43 1.91 -5.96
C LEU A 212 -6.64 1.82 -7.47
N ILE A 213 -5.56 1.94 -8.24
CA ILE A 213 -5.62 2.00 -9.71
C ILE A 213 -4.78 0.87 -10.30
N LYS A 214 -5.40 0.01 -11.11
CA LYS A 214 -4.69 -1.03 -11.87
C LYS A 214 -4.57 -0.63 -13.33
N THR A 215 -3.37 -0.78 -13.87
CA THR A 215 -3.06 -0.55 -15.27
C THR A 215 -2.45 -1.80 -15.92
N ASN A 216 -2.44 -1.81 -17.25
CA ASN A 216 -1.64 -2.76 -18.03
C ASN A 216 -0.19 -2.26 -18.18
N SER A 217 0.66 -3.03 -18.87
CA SER A 217 2.08 -2.71 -19.06
C SER A 217 2.35 -1.41 -19.85
N SER A 218 1.35 -0.91 -20.58
CA SER A 218 1.40 0.35 -21.32
C SER A 218 0.80 1.53 -20.54
N GLY A 219 0.46 1.32 -19.26
CA GLY A 219 -0.14 2.35 -18.41
C GLY A 219 -1.63 2.57 -18.64
N VAL A 220 -2.28 1.81 -19.53
CA VAL A 220 -3.72 1.97 -19.78
C VAL A 220 -4.49 1.42 -18.57
N LEU A 221 -5.44 2.20 -18.07
CA LEU A 221 -6.35 1.81 -16.98
C LEU A 221 -7.08 0.50 -17.31
N ILE A 222 -7.04 -0.46 -16.38
CA ILE A 222 -7.83 -1.69 -16.42
C ILE A 222 -9.06 -1.51 -15.52
N TRP A 223 -8.85 -1.13 -14.27
CA TRP A 223 -9.88 -0.84 -13.29
C TRP A 223 -9.32 0.10 -12.21
N SER A 224 -10.21 0.76 -11.48
CA SER A 224 -9.86 1.49 -10.26
C SER A 224 -10.99 1.37 -9.23
N GLU A 225 -10.61 1.34 -7.96
CA GLU A 225 -11.51 1.16 -6.82
C GLU A 225 -11.22 2.20 -5.74
N THR A 226 -12.26 2.66 -5.06
CA THR A 226 -12.17 3.62 -3.96
C THR A 226 -12.57 2.97 -2.64
N PHE A 227 -11.82 3.25 -1.57
CA PHE A 227 -12.14 2.78 -0.22
C PHE A 227 -12.12 3.96 0.76
N GLY A 228 -13.19 4.08 1.54
CA GLY A 228 -13.32 5.12 2.54
C GLY A 228 -14.76 5.28 3.02
N GLY A 229 -14.95 6.25 3.90
CA GLY A 229 -16.25 6.63 4.45
C GLY A 229 -16.52 8.12 4.24
N SER A 230 -17.22 8.74 5.19
CA SER A 230 -17.62 10.15 5.09
C SER A 230 -16.50 11.15 5.38
N GLU A 231 -15.39 10.69 5.95
CA GLU A 231 -14.25 11.52 6.34
C GLU A 231 -13.01 11.19 5.49
N SER A 232 -11.89 11.87 5.75
CA SER A 232 -10.67 11.67 4.95
C SER A 232 -9.96 10.34 5.25
N ASP A 233 -9.72 9.57 4.20
CA ASP A 233 -8.97 8.33 4.14
C ASP A 233 -7.84 8.45 3.08
N LEU A 234 -6.75 7.71 3.24
CA LEU A 234 -5.59 7.82 2.33
C LEU A 234 -4.73 6.55 2.30
N GLY A 235 -4.51 5.98 1.11
CA GLY A 235 -3.60 4.86 0.90
C GLY A 235 -2.17 5.36 0.70
N ARG A 236 -1.25 4.97 1.57
CA ARG A 236 0.15 5.41 1.54
C ARG A 236 1.11 4.41 0.91
N SER A 237 0.78 3.13 0.97
CA SER A 237 1.58 2.05 0.37
C SER A 237 0.66 1.01 -0.23
N VAL A 238 1.10 0.37 -1.32
CA VAL A 238 0.41 -0.75 -1.97
C VAL A 238 1.42 -1.83 -2.34
N GLN A 239 1.05 -3.09 -2.18
CA GLN A 239 1.81 -4.26 -2.65
C GLN A 239 0.86 -5.34 -3.18
N GLN A 240 1.23 -6.00 -4.27
CA GLN A 240 0.60 -7.23 -4.74
C GLN A 240 0.97 -8.39 -3.81
N THR A 241 -0.03 -9.15 -3.40
CA THR A 241 0.12 -10.34 -2.55
C THR A 241 0.28 -11.60 -3.40
N SER A 242 0.81 -12.68 -2.81
CA SER A 242 1.10 -13.93 -3.54
C SER A 242 -0.12 -14.66 -4.09
N ASP A 243 -1.31 -14.36 -3.55
CA ASP A 243 -2.61 -14.82 -4.05
C ASP A 243 -3.13 -14.00 -5.26
N GLY A 244 -2.35 -13.01 -5.73
CA GLY A 244 -2.69 -12.14 -6.85
C GLY A 244 -3.47 -10.88 -6.48
N GLY A 245 -3.97 -10.77 -5.25
CA GLY A 245 -4.64 -9.57 -4.75
C GLY A 245 -3.69 -8.46 -4.31
N TYR A 246 -4.18 -7.49 -3.55
CA TYR A 246 -3.38 -6.34 -3.13
C TYR A 246 -3.59 -6.00 -1.66
N ILE A 247 -2.52 -5.57 -1.01
CA ILE A 247 -2.56 -5.02 0.35
C ILE A 247 -2.22 -3.53 0.29
N ILE A 248 -3.01 -2.72 0.98
CA ILE A 248 -2.85 -1.27 1.07
C ILE A 248 -2.74 -0.92 2.55
N THR A 249 -1.75 -0.10 2.90
CA THR A 249 -1.66 0.51 4.24
C THR A 249 -1.81 2.01 4.13
N GLY A 250 -2.47 2.61 5.10
CA GLY A 250 -2.78 4.02 5.06
C GLY A 250 -3.32 4.53 6.38
N GLN A 251 -4.09 5.61 6.28
CA GLN A 251 -4.78 6.24 7.39
C GLN A 251 -6.26 6.39 7.06
N THR A 252 -7.09 6.35 8.10
CA THR A 252 -8.53 6.57 8.02
C THR A 252 -8.99 7.51 9.14
N ASN A 253 -9.86 8.46 8.81
CA ASN A 253 -10.67 9.20 9.79
C ASN A 253 -12.10 8.66 9.84
N SER A 254 -12.49 7.85 8.86
CA SER A 254 -13.84 7.29 8.75
C SER A 254 -14.09 6.11 9.69
N TYR A 255 -13.04 5.39 10.07
CA TYR A 255 -13.13 4.19 10.89
C TYR A 255 -12.19 4.29 12.11
N GLY A 256 -12.60 3.68 13.22
CA GLY A 256 -11.80 3.66 14.45
C GLY A 256 -12.34 4.60 15.53
N ASN A 257 -11.45 5.05 16.41
CA ASN A 257 -11.82 5.78 17.63
C ASN A 257 -11.10 7.13 17.67
N GLY A 258 -11.68 8.15 17.05
CA GLY A 258 -11.20 9.53 17.14
C GLY A 258 -10.70 10.05 15.79
N GLY A 259 -9.49 10.62 15.77
CA GLY A 259 -8.87 11.19 14.56
C GLY A 259 -8.24 10.11 13.66
N GLU A 260 -7.08 10.42 13.07
CA GLU A 260 -6.44 9.52 12.11
C GLU A 260 -5.98 8.21 12.76
N ASP A 261 -6.56 7.10 12.30
CA ASP A 261 -6.22 5.73 12.67
C ASP A 261 -5.47 5.02 11.53
N VAL A 262 -4.62 4.02 11.86
CA VAL A 262 -3.94 3.21 10.85
C VAL A 262 -4.94 2.26 10.19
N TRP A 263 -4.96 2.24 8.85
CA TRP A 263 -5.82 1.35 8.10
C TRP A 263 -5.04 0.36 7.25
N LEU A 264 -5.44 -0.91 7.31
CA LEU A 264 -4.95 -2.00 6.47
C LEU A 264 -6.10 -2.55 5.63
N ILE A 265 -5.94 -2.54 4.32
CA ILE A 265 -6.94 -3.02 3.36
C ILE A 265 -6.33 -4.18 2.57
N LYS A 266 -7.07 -5.29 2.44
CA LYS A 266 -6.72 -6.40 1.56
C LYS A 266 -7.82 -6.60 0.54
N THR A 267 -7.44 -6.68 -0.72
CA THR A 267 -8.35 -6.90 -1.85
C THR A 267 -8.01 -8.19 -2.60
N ASP A 268 -8.93 -8.65 -3.43
CA ASP A 268 -8.68 -9.67 -4.45
C ASP A 268 -7.90 -9.09 -5.65
N ALA A 269 -7.64 -9.92 -6.67
CA ALA A 269 -6.89 -9.51 -7.87
C ALA A 269 -7.61 -8.45 -8.74
N ASN A 270 -8.92 -8.26 -8.53
CA ASN A 270 -9.75 -7.30 -9.23
C ASN A 270 -9.98 -6.02 -8.41
N GLY A 271 -9.36 -5.89 -7.23
CA GLY A 271 -9.52 -4.72 -6.36
C GLY A 271 -10.73 -4.78 -5.44
N ASN A 272 -11.51 -5.86 -5.45
CA ASN A 272 -12.67 -5.96 -4.58
C ASN A 272 -12.24 -6.27 -3.14
N LEU A 273 -12.87 -5.61 -2.17
CA LEU A 273 -12.95 -6.16 -0.82
C LEU A 273 -13.76 -7.44 -0.86
N TYR A 274 -13.38 -8.41 -0.02
CA TYR A 274 -14.21 -9.60 0.11
C TYR A 274 -15.61 -9.19 0.56
N SER A 275 -16.57 -9.28 -0.35
CA SER A 275 -17.98 -9.04 -0.10
C SER A 275 -18.66 -10.39 -0.07
N PRO A 276 -19.38 -10.74 1.00
CA PRO A 276 -20.04 -12.02 1.06
C PRO A 276 -21.08 -12.13 -0.05
N SER A 277 -20.93 -13.16 -0.87
CA SER A 277 -21.81 -13.48 -1.98
C SER A 277 -23.12 -14.10 -1.48
N SER A 278 -24.24 -13.65 -2.04
CA SER A 278 -25.54 -14.24 -1.78
C SER A 278 -25.68 -15.58 -2.51
N PRO A 279 -26.36 -16.59 -1.92
CA PRO A 279 -27.03 -16.61 -0.61
C PRO A 279 -26.13 -16.41 0.62
N LEU A 280 -26.66 -15.65 1.60
CA LEU A 280 -26.03 -15.44 2.91
C LEU A 280 -26.66 -16.38 3.95
N TRP A 281 -25.82 -17.10 4.68
CA TRP A 281 -26.21 -17.95 5.80
C TRP A 281 -25.64 -17.39 7.11
N TYR A 282 -26.50 -17.09 8.06
CA TYR A 282 -26.13 -16.47 9.33
C TYR A 282 -25.99 -17.52 10.43
N VAL A 283 -24.93 -17.38 11.24
CA VAL A 283 -24.61 -18.21 12.40
C VAL A 283 -24.43 -17.30 13.60
N ALA A 284 -25.04 -17.66 14.72
CA ALA A 284 -24.88 -16.95 15.99
C ALA A 284 -24.96 -17.94 17.16
N THR A 285 -24.25 -17.68 18.25
CA THR A 285 -24.34 -18.49 19.48
C THR A 285 -25.74 -18.53 20.11
N THR A 286 -26.59 -17.56 19.76
CA THR A 286 -28.01 -17.50 20.15
C THR A 286 -28.95 -18.19 19.15
N GLY A 287 -28.41 -18.73 18.05
CA GLY A 287 -29.16 -19.41 16.99
C GLY A 287 -29.63 -20.81 17.37
N SER A 288 -30.14 -21.56 16.38
CA SER A 288 -30.63 -22.93 16.59
C SER A 288 -30.46 -23.76 15.33
N ASP A 289 -29.81 -24.92 15.42
CA ASP A 289 -29.72 -25.85 14.28
C ASP A 289 -31.02 -26.66 14.07
N ALA A 290 -31.91 -26.66 15.08
CA ALA A 290 -33.19 -27.37 14.99
C ALA A 290 -34.29 -26.51 14.36
N THR A 291 -34.22 -25.19 14.52
CA THR A 291 -35.29 -24.25 14.11
C THR A 291 -34.80 -23.04 13.32
N GLY A 292 -33.49 -22.79 13.29
CA GLY A 292 -32.89 -21.76 12.47
C GLY A 292 -33.06 -22.06 11.00
N ASP A 293 -33.31 -21.03 10.20
CA ASP A 293 -33.34 -21.12 8.73
C ASP A 293 -32.11 -20.50 8.09
N GLY A 294 -31.18 -20.00 8.91
CA GLY A 294 -29.94 -19.38 8.45
C GLY A 294 -30.13 -17.96 7.91
N SER A 295 -31.29 -17.34 8.08
CA SER A 295 -31.46 -15.90 7.89
C SER A 295 -30.91 -15.11 9.08
N GLU A 296 -30.65 -13.81 8.88
CA GLU A 296 -30.18 -12.91 9.93
C GLU A 296 -31.10 -12.90 11.16
N GLY A 297 -32.41 -12.96 10.94
CA GLY A 297 -33.41 -12.98 12.02
C GLY A 297 -33.58 -14.33 12.71
N ASN A 298 -33.07 -15.42 12.13
CA ASN A 298 -33.19 -16.78 12.67
C ASN A 298 -31.97 -17.66 12.28
N PRO A 299 -30.78 -17.33 12.83
CA PRO A 299 -29.52 -17.94 12.42
C PRO A 299 -29.37 -19.39 12.89
N PHE A 300 -28.46 -20.13 12.26
CA PHE A 300 -27.99 -21.42 12.77
C PHE A 300 -27.16 -21.24 14.04
N ALA A 301 -27.08 -22.28 14.87
CA ALA A 301 -26.27 -22.27 16.09
C ALA A 301 -24.81 -22.66 15.82
N THR A 302 -24.58 -23.52 14.81
CA THR A 302 -23.24 -24.02 14.47
C THR A 302 -22.82 -23.62 13.06
N ILE A 303 -21.52 -23.41 12.91
CA ILE A 303 -20.87 -23.06 11.65
C ILE A 303 -20.99 -24.23 10.68
N GLN A 304 -20.76 -25.47 11.13
CA GLN A 304 -20.86 -26.64 10.25
C GLN A 304 -22.27 -26.81 9.67
N THR A 305 -23.33 -26.46 10.41
CA THR A 305 -24.70 -26.53 9.88
C THR A 305 -24.89 -25.56 8.71
N ALA A 306 -24.39 -24.33 8.82
CA ALA A 306 -24.41 -23.36 7.73
C ALA A 306 -23.58 -23.83 6.51
N ILE A 307 -22.39 -24.40 6.75
CA ILE A 307 -21.57 -25.00 5.69
C ILE A 307 -22.32 -26.15 4.99
N ASN A 308 -23.05 -26.98 5.74
CA ASN A 308 -23.77 -28.13 5.18
C ASN A 308 -24.90 -27.70 4.24
N VAL A 309 -25.61 -26.61 4.56
CA VAL A 309 -26.75 -26.13 3.74
C VAL A 309 -26.33 -25.25 2.57
N SER A 310 -25.14 -24.65 2.62
CA SER A 310 -24.65 -23.76 1.58
C SER A 310 -24.30 -24.50 0.28
N ASN A 311 -24.19 -23.75 -0.82
CA ASN A 311 -23.67 -24.21 -2.11
C ASN A 311 -22.37 -23.48 -2.46
N ASP A 312 -21.63 -24.00 -3.44
CA ASP A 312 -20.47 -23.29 -4.01
C ASP A 312 -20.87 -21.85 -4.42
N GLY A 313 -20.10 -20.88 -3.95
CA GLY A 313 -20.34 -19.46 -4.15
C GLY A 313 -21.20 -18.79 -3.07
N ASP A 314 -21.75 -19.50 -2.10
CA ASP A 314 -22.47 -18.91 -0.96
C ASP A 314 -21.49 -18.33 0.08
N SER A 315 -22.01 -17.50 1.00
CA SER A 315 -21.26 -17.02 2.16
C SER A 315 -21.96 -17.34 3.47
N VAL A 316 -21.17 -17.73 4.47
CA VAL A 316 -21.56 -17.96 5.85
C VAL A 316 -21.03 -16.80 6.70
N LEU A 317 -21.92 -16.04 7.34
CA LEU A 317 -21.60 -14.94 8.25
C LEU A 317 -21.78 -15.40 9.69
N VAL A 318 -20.71 -15.31 10.48
CA VAL A 318 -20.65 -15.84 11.85
C VAL A 318 -20.49 -14.69 12.83
N ALA A 319 -21.52 -14.45 13.64
CA ALA A 319 -21.50 -13.43 14.69
C ALA A 319 -20.46 -13.75 15.76
N ALA A 320 -20.01 -12.72 16.49
CA ALA A 320 -19.07 -12.84 17.59
C ALA A 320 -19.53 -13.90 18.62
N GLY A 321 -18.57 -14.66 19.14
CA GLY A 321 -18.81 -15.75 20.08
C GLY A 321 -17.81 -16.90 19.95
N THR A 322 -17.90 -17.84 20.89
CA THR A 322 -17.10 -19.07 20.88
C THR A 322 -17.97 -20.23 20.40
N TYR A 323 -17.55 -20.83 19.28
CA TYR A 323 -18.18 -21.99 18.66
C TYR A 323 -17.32 -23.20 18.94
N VAL A 324 -17.81 -24.08 19.82
CA VAL A 324 -17.10 -25.30 20.21
C VAL A 324 -17.45 -26.41 19.22
N GLU A 325 -16.67 -26.51 18.14
CA GLU A 325 -16.89 -27.45 17.04
C GLU A 325 -15.63 -27.64 16.18
N ASN A 326 -15.61 -28.74 15.42
CA ASN A 326 -14.65 -28.94 14.33
C ASN A 326 -15.39 -28.80 13.00
N ILE A 327 -14.90 -27.92 12.13
CA ILE A 327 -15.52 -27.65 10.83
C ILE A 327 -14.74 -28.27 9.67
N ASN A 328 -15.48 -28.74 8.68
CA ASN A 328 -15.01 -29.24 7.41
C ASN A 328 -15.65 -28.43 6.28
N ILE A 329 -14.84 -27.60 5.63
CA ILE A 329 -15.21 -26.82 4.45
C ILE A 329 -14.95 -27.70 3.23
N ASP A 330 -16.03 -28.18 2.62
CA ASP A 330 -15.98 -29.08 1.46
C ASP A 330 -16.51 -28.46 0.16
N LYS A 331 -16.79 -27.15 0.21
CA LYS A 331 -17.37 -26.34 -0.86
C LYS A 331 -16.57 -25.06 -1.06
N ASN A 332 -16.73 -24.47 -2.22
CA ASN A 332 -16.12 -23.19 -2.60
C ASN A 332 -16.93 -22.02 -2.04
N ILE A 333 -16.92 -21.86 -0.71
CA ILE A 333 -17.70 -20.84 0.03
C ILE A 333 -16.78 -19.91 0.82
N ALA A 334 -17.29 -18.75 1.23
CA ALA A 334 -16.70 -18.05 2.35
C ALA A 334 -17.38 -18.40 3.66
N VAL A 335 -16.55 -18.49 4.69
CA VAL A 335 -16.95 -18.48 6.09
C VAL A 335 -16.26 -17.27 6.72
N LEU A 336 -17.04 -16.28 7.11
CA LEU A 336 -16.56 -15.00 7.63
C LEU A 336 -17.01 -14.82 9.07
N GLY A 337 -16.06 -14.68 9.97
CA GLY A 337 -16.32 -14.26 11.34
C GLY A 337 -16.46 -12.74 11.39
N GLU A 338 -17.35 -12.27 12.27
CA GLU A 338 -17.60 -10.84 12.49
C GLU A 338 -16.32 -10.08 12.83
N ASP A 339 -15.48 -10.65 13.70
CA ASP A 339 -14.21 -10.07 14.09
C ASP A 339 -13.26 -11.15 14.63
N ARG A 340 -11.99 -11.14 14.21
CA ARG A 340 -11.02 -12.20 14.57
C ARG A 340 -10.72 -12.28 16.06
N GLU A 341 -10.86 -11.17 16.80
CA GLU A 341 -10.58 -11.10 18.23
C GLU A 341 -11.78 -11.58 19.08
N THR A 342 -12.98 -11.65 18.49
CA THR A 342 -14.21 -12.01 19.20
C THR A 342 -14.96 -13.22 18.64
N THR A 343 -14.62 -13.69 17.44
CA THR A 343 -15.18 -14.89 16.82
C THR A 343 -14.17 -16.03 16.88
N ILE A 344 -14.47 -17.06 17.69
CA ILE A 344 -13.55 -18.15 18.03
C ILE A 344 -14.14 -19.49 17.59
N ILE A 345 -13.35 -20.30 16.86
CA ILE A 345 -13.65 -21.72 16.63
C ILE A 345 -12.75 -22.53 17.56
N ASP A 346 -13.36 -23.26 18.49
CA ASP A 346 -12.67 -24.05 19.50
C ASP A 346 -12.89 -25.55 19.28
N GLY A 347 -11.83 -26.29 18.99
CA GLY A 347 -11.88 -27.74 18.72
C GLY A 347 -12.01 -28.62 19.96
N ASP A 348 -12.09 -28.04 21.17
CA ASP A 348 -12.22 -28.77 22.45
C ASP A 348 -11.14 -29.85 22.62
N SER A 349 -9.90 -29.52 22.25
CA SER A 349 -8.72 -30.40 22.31
C SER A 349 -8.87 -31.72 21.55
N SER A 350 -9.61 -31.70 20.44
CA SER A 350 -9.93 -32.88 19.65
C SER A 350 -9.74 -32.66 18.16
N GLY A 351 -8.77 -33.35 17.56
CA GLY A 351 -8.61 -33.41 16.10
C GLY A 351 -8.19 -32.09 15.46
N SER A 352 -8.48 -31.93 14.16
CA SER A 352 -8.27 -30.68 13.43
C SER A 352 -9.51 -29.80 13.54
N VAL A 353 -9.33 -28.57 14.02
CA VAL A 353 -10.42 -27.60 14.23
C VAL A 353 -11.07 -27.18 12.91
N VAL A 354 -10.23 -26.94 11.90
CA VAL A 354 -10.67 -26.56 10.55
C VAL A 354 -10.00 -27.49 9.55
N THR A 355 -10.80 -28.07 8.66
CA THR A 355 -10.32 -28.87 7.53
C THR A 355 -10.89 -28.31 6.23
N PHE A 356 -10.05 -28.13 5.22
CA PHE A 356 -10.48 -27.93 3.84
C PHE A 356 -10.39 -29.26 3.10
N SER A 357 -11.48 -29.65 2.44
CA SER A 357 -11.51 -30.88 1.65
C SER A 357 -10.77 -30.70 0.31
N ASN A 358 -10.38 -31.81 -0.32
CA ASN A 358 -9.68 -31.78 -1.62
C ASN A 358 -10.53 -31.27 -2.79
N SER A 359 -11.85 -31.09 -2.63
CA SER A 359 -12.72 -30.53 -3.67
C SER A 359 -12.72 -29.00 -3.70
N VAL A 360 -12.10 -28.37 -2.71
CA VAL A 360 -12.07 -26.92 -2.55
C VAL A 360 -10.90 -26.30 -3.33
N ASN A 361 -11.14 -25.15 -3.97
CA ASN A 361 -10.15 -24.39 -4.73
C ASN A 361 -9.89 -23.01 -4.09
N GLU A 362 -9.13 -22.16 -4.77
CA GLU A 362 -8.71 -20.82 -4.31
C GLU A 362 -9.85 -19.83 -4.02
N THR A 363 -11.10 -20.16 -4.38
CA THR A 363 -12.26 -19.30 -4.12
C THR A 363 -12.90 -19.52 -2.75
N ALA A 364 -12.54 -20.59 -2.03
CA ALA A 364 -12.98 -20.73 -0.64
C ALA A 364 -12.16 -19.87 0.31
N LEU A 365 -12.84 -19.32 1.31
CA LEU A 365 -12.24 -18.41 2.26
C LEU A 365 -12.70 -18.76 3.69
N LEU A 366 -11.74 -18.77 4.62
CA LEU A 366 -12.02 -18.67 6.05
C LEU A 366 -11.30 -17.42 6.56
N SER A 367 -12.05 -16.45 7.08
CA SER A 367 -11.50 -15.18 7.55
C SER A 367 -12.27 -14.65 8.75
N GLY A 368 -11.64 -13.82 9.58
CA GLY A 368 -12.29 -13.20 10.73
C GLY A 368 -12.43 -14.11 11.96
N PHE A 369 -11.55 -15.11 12.13
CA PHE A 369 -11.59 -16.03 13.28
C PHE A 369 -10.27 -16.10 14.03
N THR A 370 -10.35 -16.33 15.34
CA THR A 370 -9.31 -17.02 16.11
C THR A 370 -9.62 -18.52 16.13
N ILE A 371 -8.61 -19.38 15.89
CA ILE A 371 -8.76 -20.84 15.93
C ILE A 371 -8.02 -21.38 17.15
N THR A 372 -8.71 -22.13 18.01
CA THR A 372 -8.14 -22.77 19.20
C THR A 372 -8.44 -24.25 19.24
N ASN A 373 -7.59 -25.02 19.90
CA ASN A 373 -7.77 -26.46 20.11
C ASN A 373 -7.20 -26.84 21.48
#